data_AF-A0A239G5Z7-F1
#
_entry.id   AF-A0A239G5Z7-F1
#
_cell.length_a   1.000
_cell.length_b   1.000
_cell.length_c   1.000
_cell.angle_alpha   90.00
_cell.angle_beta   90.00
_cell.angle_gamma   90.00
#
_symmetry.space_group_name_H-M   'P 1'
#
loop_
_entity.id
_entity.type
_entity.pdbx_description
1 polymer ?
#
loop_
_entity_poly.entity_id
_entity_poly.type
_entity_poly.pdbx_seq_one_letter_code
_entity_poly.pdbx_strand_id
1 'polypeptide(L)'
;MSLIITDDCINCDVCEPECPNAAISQGEEIYVIDPNLCTECVGHYDEPQCQQVCPVDCIPLDENNVESKDELMQKYMIITGKA
;
A
#
# COMPACT_ATOMS: atom_id res chain seq x y z
N MET A 1 1.01 8.39 -4.52
CA MET A 1 -0.28 8.44 -3.85
C MET A 1 -0.25 7.30 -2.86
N SER A 2 -0.68 7.46 -1.62
CA SER A 2 -0.89 6.28 -0.79
C SER A 2 -2.10 5.51 -1.31
N LEU A 3 -2.14 4.21 -1.06
CA LEU A 3 -3.39 3.47 -1.02
C LEU A 3 -3.98 3.54 0.40
N ILE A 4 -5.28 3.30 0.52
CA ILE A 4 -5.99 3.19 1.81
C ILE A 4 -6.87 1.95 1.78
N ILE A 5 -7.08 1.32 2.94
CA ILE A 5 -8.05 0.21 3.10
C ILE A 5 -9.33 0.81 3.69
N THR A 6 -10.47 0.53 3.06
CA THR A 6 -11.79 1.01 3.52
C THR A 6 -12.44 0.05 4.51
N ASP A 7 -13.55 0.49 5.10
CA ASP A 7 -14.36 -0.28 6.06
C ASP A 7 -15.01 -1.55 5.46
N ASP A 8 -14.90 -1.76 4.15
CA ASP A 8 -15.33 -3.00 3.48
C ASP A 8 -14.33 -4.15 3.70
N CYS A 9 -13.20 -3.90 4.37
CA CYS A 9 -12.21 -4.91 4.70
C CYS A 9 -12.82 -6.05 5.54
N ILE A 10 -12.57 -7.29 5.10
CA ILE A 10 -13.07 -8.51 5.77
C ILE A 10 -12.03 -9.21 6.66
N ASN A 11 -10.90 -8.58 6.97
CA ASN A 11 -9.80 -9.14 7.78
C ASN A 11 -9.37 -10.57 7.33
N CYS A 12 -9.03 -10.72 6.05
CA CYS A 12 -8.67 -12.02 5.46
C CYS A 12 -7.16 -12.31 5.39
N ASP A 13 -6.31 -11.40 5.90
CA ASP A 13 -4.85 -11.54 6.05
C ASP A 13 -4.02 -11.65 4.77
N VAL A 14 -4.63 -11.74 3.59
CA VAL A 14 -3.88 -12.00 2.34
C VAL A 14 -3.07 -10.82 1.82
N CYS A 15 -3.38 -9.57 2.20
CA CYS A 15 -2.71 -8.40 1.65
C CYS A 15 -1.43 -7.99 2.40
N GLU A 16 -1.33 -8.30 3.71
CA GLU A 16 -0.14 -8.00 4.52
C GLU A 16 1.15 -8.61 3.97
N PRO A 17 1.24 -9.92 3.67
CA PRO A 17 2.49 -10.54 3.21
C PRO A 17 2.89 -10.09 1.79
N GLU A 18 1.96 -9.54 1.01
CA GLU A 18 2.21 -9.13 -0.37
C GLU A 18 2.84 -7.73 -0.47
N CYS A 19 2.81 -6.94 0.61
CA CYS A 19 3.37 -5.59 0.59
C CYS A 19 4.91 -5.64 0.65
N PRO A 20 5.64 -5.20 -0.40
CA PRO A 20 7.10 -5.28 -0.44
C PRO A 20 7.80 -4.38 0.60
N ASN A 21 7.08 -3.37 1.11
CA ASN A 21 7.59 -2.40 2.08
C ASN A 21 7.05 -2.65 3.50
N ALA A 22 6.29 -3.73 3.72
CA ALA A 22 5.60 -3.98 4.99
C ALA A 22 4.75 -2.78 5.46
N ALA A 23 4.09 -2.09 4.52
CA ALA A 23 3.25 -0.94 4.81
C ALA A 23 1.87 -1.31 5.37
N ILE A 24 1.46 -2.58 5.27
CA ILE A 24 0.15 -3.08 5.66
C ILE A 24 0.27 -3.80 7.00
N SER A 25 -0.66 -3.55 7.92
CA SER A 25 -0.73 -4.24 9.21
C SER A 25 -2.16 -4.31 9.74
N GLN A 26 -2.43 -5.24 10.66
CA GLN A 26 -3.73 -5.36 11.32
C GLN A 26 -3.97 -4.16 12.26
N GLY A 27 -5.04 -3.41 12.00
CA GLY A 27 -5.55 -2.37 12.90
C GLY A 27 -6.58 -2.91 13.90
N GLU A 28 -7.28 -2.01 14.60
CA GLU A 28 -8.28 -2.40 15.60
C GLU A 28 -9.52 -3.08 14.99
N GLU A 29 -10.00 -2.57 13.85
CA GLU A 29 -11.20 -3.09 13.17
C GLU A 29 -10.92 -3.67 11.79
N ILE A 30 -9.99 -3.04 11.05
CA ILE A 30 -9.61 -3.40 9.69
C ILE A 30 -8.09 -3.36 9.54
N TYR A 31 -7.59 -3.93 8.45
CA TYR A 31 -6.21 -3.70 8.04
C TYR A 31 -5.98 -2.22 7.71
N VAL A 32 -4.77 -1.72 7.98
CA VAL A 32 -4.38 -0.34 7.74
C VAL A 32 -3.10 -0.25 6.91
N ILE A 33 -2.97 0.81 6.12
CA ILE A 33 -1.79 1.12 5.32
C ILE A 33 -1.07 2.32 5.93
N ASP A 34 0.23 2.19 6.21
CA ASP A 34 1.09 3.33 6.54
C ASP A 34 1.47 4.08 5.24
N PRO A 35 0.99 5.33 5.06
CA PRO A 35 1.28 6.11 3.84
C PRO A 35 2.76 6.43 3.68
N ASN A 36 3.56 6.40 4.74
CA ASN A 36 5.00 6.65 4.67
C ASN A 36 5.77 5.47 4.06
N LEU A 37 5.17 4.27 4.07
CA LEU A 37 5.76 3.05 3.50
C LEU A 37 5.10 2.63 2.18
N CYS A 38 3.87 3.08 1.92
CA CYS A 38 3.16 2.75 0.69
C CYS A 38 3.78 3.50 -0.51
N THR A 39 4.33 2.74 -1.46
CA THR A 39 4.87 3.27 -2.72
C THR A 39 3.96 2.97 -3.92
N GLU A 40 2.72 2.53 -3.71
CA GLU A 40 1.87 1.91 -4.75
C GLU A 40 2.58 0.77 -5.49
N CYS A 41 3.53 0.11 -4.81
CA CYS A 41 4.47 -0.85 -5.38
C CYS A 41 5.43 -0.31 -6.47
N VAL A 42 5.43 1.00 -6.75
CA VAL A 42 6.41 1.63 -7.65
C VAL A 42 7.83 1.29 -7.19
N GLY A 43 8.66 0.87 -8.15
CA GLY A 43 10.03 0.41 -7.92
C GLY A 43 10.18 -1.09 -7.62
N HIS A 44 9.08 -1.78 -7.31
CA HIS A 44 9.03 -3.24 -7.14
C HIS A 44 8.22 -3.93 -8.23
N TYR A 45 7.04 -3.41 -8.54
CA TYR A 45 6.07 -4.00 -9.48
C TYR A 45 5.40 -2.91 -10.33
N ASP A 46 4.73 -3.34 -11.40
CA ASP A 46 3.97 -2.43 -12.28
C ASP A 46 2.59 -2.06 -11.71
N GLU A 47 2.02 -2.93 -10.87
CA GLU A 47 0.71 -2.77 -10.25
C GLU A 47 0.77 -3.03 -8.72
N PRO A 48 -0.13 -2.45 -7.92
CA PRO A 48 -0.16 -2.69 -6.48
C PRO A 48 -0.55 -4.13 -6.13
N GLN A 49 0.35 -4.86 -5.48
CA GLN A 49 0.13 -6.28 -5.17
C GLN A 49 -1.03 -6.52 -4.20
N CYS A 50 -1.22 -5.63 -3.23
CA CYS A 50 -2.34 -5.72 -2.28
C CYS A 50 -3.72 -5.66 -2.96
N GLN A 51 -3.86 -4.88 -4.04
CA GLN A 51 -5.11 -4.83 -4.82
C GLN A 51 -5.36 -6.14 -5.58
N GLN A 52 -4.31 -6.79 -6.10
CA GLN A 52 -4.44 -8.04 -6.87
C GLN A 52 -4.95 -9.22 -6.04
N VAL A 53 -4.73 -9.19 -4.73
CA VAL A 53 -5.12 -10.27 -3.81
C VAL A 53 -6.34 -9.94 -2.96
N CYS A 54 -6.82 -8.69 -2.97
CA CYS A 54 -7.97 -8.28 -2.17
C CYS A 54 -9.26 -8.94 -2.71
N PRO A 55 -9.98 -9.76 -1.93
CA PRO A 55 -11.17 -10.47 -2.43
C PRO A 55 -12.43 -9.60 -2.54
N VAL A 56 -12.38 -8.36 -2.03
CA VAL A 56 -13.55 -7.45 -1.92
C VAL A 56 -13.26 -6.05 -2.48
N ASP A 57 -12.14 -5.88 -3.20
CA ASP A 57 -11.77 -4.63 -3.88
C ASP A 57 -11.80 -3.37 -2.99
N CYS A 58 -11.45 -3.50 -1.71
CA CYS A 58 -11.57 -2.45 -0.69
C CYS A 58 -10.29 -1.59 -0.51
N ILE A 59 -9.42 -1.51 -1.52
CA ILE A 59 -8.11 -0.82 -1.44
C ILE A 59 -7.97 0.26 -2.53
N PRO A 60 -8.73 1.38 -2.47
CA PRO A 60 -8.62 2.48 -3.44
C PRO A 60 -7.38 3.37 -3.20
N LEU A 61 -7.18 4.32 -4.11
CA LEU A 61 -6.25 5.45 -3.91
C LEU A 61 -6.72 6.33 -2.75
N ASP A 62 -5.78 6.79 -1.93
CA ASP A 62 -6.06 7.72 -0.84
C ASP A 62 -6.06 9.17 -1.35
N GLU A 63 -7.23 9.79 -1.38
CA GLU A 63 -7.40 11.19 -1.79
C GLU A 63 -6.69 12.20 -0.87
N ASN A 64 -6.33 11.81 0.36
CA ASN A 64 -5.63 12.67 1.30
C ASN A 64 -4.10 12.57 1.19
N ASN A 65 -3.59 11.57 0.47
CA ASN A 65 -2.17 11.31 0.30
C ASN A 65 -1.84 11.18 -1.19
N VAL A 66 -2.21 12.18 -1.98
CA VAL A 66 -1.90 12.24 -3.42
C VAL A 66 -0.41 12.44 -3.64
N GLU A 67 0.23 11.56 -4.42
CA GLU A 67 1.64 11.70 -4.80
C GLU A 67 1.82 11.26 -6.24
N SER A 68 2.72 11.92 -6.94
CA SER A 68 3.17 11.60 -8.29
C SER A 68 4.07 10.36 -8.33
N LYS A 69 4.26 9.81 -9.53
CA LYS A 69 5.15 8.66 -9.74
C LYS A 69 6.60 8.94 -9.33
N ASP A 70 7.06 10.17 -9.50
CA ASP A 70 8.42 10.57 -9.10
C ASP A 70 8.58 10.60 -7.58
N GLU A 71 7.58 11.12 -6.85
CA GLU A 71 7.57 11.12 -5.37
C GLU A 71 7.55 9.69 -4.81
N LEU A 72 6.76 8.79 -5.40
CA LEU A 72 6.72 7.37 -5.04
C LEU A 72 8.07 6.68 -5.29
N MET A 73 8.72 6.99 -6.41
CA MET A 73 10.05 6.46 -6.72
C MET A 73 11.11 6.97 -5.74
N GLN A 74 11.05 8.25 -5.34
CA GLN A 74 11.92 8.80 -4.30
C GLN A 74 11.70 8.10 -2.96
N LYS A 75 10.44 7.89 -2.55
CA LYS A 75 10.08 7.14 -1.35
C LYS A 75 10.64 5.72 -1.38
N TYR A 76 10.50 5.02 -2.51
CA TYR A 76 11.11 3.70 -2.73
C TYR A 76 12.63 3.71 -2.52
N MET A 77 13.35 4.69 -3.09
CA MET A 77 14.80 4.78 -2.93
C MET A 77 15.21 4.97 -1.46
N ILE A 78 14.44 5.77 -0.70
CA ILE A 78 14.65 5.99 0.73
C ILE A 78 14.43 4.70 1.52
N ILE A 79 13.30 4.00 1.30
CA ILE A 79 12.94 2.78 2.03
C ILE A 79 13.96 1.66 1.76
N THR A 80 14.38 1.50 0.51
CA THR A 80 15.27 0.40 0.10
C THR A 80 16.76 0.69 0.26
N GLY A 81 17.12 1.90 0.72
CA GLY A 81 18.53 2.32 0.86
C GLY A 81 19.28 2.44 -0.47
N LYS A 82 18.56 2.71 -1.56
CA LYS A 82 19.11 2.89 -2.93
C LYS A 82 19.33 4.37 -3.29
N ALA A 83 19.25 5.26 -2.31
CA ALA A 83 19.48 6.69 -2.46
C ALA A 83 20.97 7.05 -2.58
#